data_AF-A0AAW2QYI1-F1
#
_entry.id   AF-A0AAW2QYI1-F1
#
_cell.length_a   1.000
_cell.length_b   1.000
_cell.length_c   1.000
_cell.angle_alpha   90.00
_cell.angle_beta   90.00
_cell.angle_gamma   90.00
#
_symmetry.space_group_name_H-M   'P 1'
#
loop_
_entity.id
_entity.type
_entity.pdbx_description
1 polymer ?
#
loop_
_entity_poly.entity_id
_entity_poly.type
_entity_poly.pdbx_seq_one_letter_code
_entity_poly.pdbx_strand_id
1 'polypeptide(L)'
;MDLSSFDELGKSAWADCLELYEDTIDQLNRSSGRTTGAVDAQTWLSAAIANEQTCKNGFLDLKLLSQLKSFNLMLSGDDFPKFLRNSLAINKAMNVRERRLLSDWRYFPDWVSAGDRKLLVETLGGSVKADIVVAGDVLGL
;
A
#
# COMPACT_ATOMS: atom_id res chain seq x y z
N MET A 1 -5.69 -0.32 27.48
CA MET A 1 -7.01 0.24 27.15
C MET A 1 -8.05 -0.67 27.77
N ASP A 2 -9.17 -0.13 28.27
CA ASP A 2 -10.21 -0.93 28.91
C ASP A 2 -11.18 -1.50 27.86
N LEU A 3 -11.03 -2.79 27.55
CA LEU A 3 -11.88 -3.52 26.60
C LEU A 3 -13.18 -4.03 27.26
N SER A 4 -13.40 -3.78 28.55
CA SER A 4 -14.59 -4.25 29.27
C SER A 4 -15.89 -3.66 28.71
N SER A 5 -15.79 -2.51 28.04
CA SER A 5 -16.92 -1.83 27.39
C SER A 5 -17.27 -2.38 26.00
N PHE A 6 -16.46 -3.27 25.44
CA PHE A 6 -16.66 -3.83 24.10
C PHE A 6 -17.42 -5.14 24.16
N ASP A 7 -18.30 -5.36 23.18
CA ASP A 7 -18.90 -6.67 22.92
C ASP A 7 -17.88 -7.63 22.28
N GLU A 8 -18.24 -8.90 22.10
CA GLU A 8 -17.30 -9.90 21.58
C GLU A 8 -16.79 -9.57 20.16
N LEU A 9 -17.64 -8.98 19.33
CA LEU A 9 -17.24 -8.49 18.00
C LEU A 9 -16.24 -7.32 18.10
N GLY A 10 -16.48 -6.36 19.00
CA GLY A 10 -15.53 -5.27 19.25
C GLY A 10 -14.19 -5.74 19.78
N LYS A 11 -14.17 -6.76 20.65
CA LYS A 11 -12.93 -7.38 21.12
C LYS A 11 -12.17 -8.09 19.99
N SER A 12 -12.89 -8.80 19.11
CA SER A 12 -12.29 -9.45 17.94
C SER A 12 -11.68 -8.43 16.98
N ALA A 13 -12.45 -7.40 16.59
CA ALA A 13 -11.97 -6.34 15.71
C ALA A 13 -10.76 -5.60 16.32
N TRP A 14 -10.74 -5.43 17.64
CA TRP A 14 -9.60 -4.88 18.35
C TRP A 14 -8.35 -5.76 18.24
N ALA A 15 -8.49 -7.07 18.43
CA ALA A 15 -7.39 -8.02 18.32
C ALA A 15 -6.82 -8.04 16.90
N ASP A 16 -7.69 -8.09 15.88
CA ASP A 16 -7.28 -8.05 14.46
C ASP A 16 -6.51 -6.76 14.15
N CYS A 17 -7.00 -5.62 14.63
CA CYS A 17 -6.29 -4.36 14.49
C CYS A 17 -4.92 -4.35 15.15
N LEU A 18 -4.78 -4.93 16.34
CA LEU A 18 -3.50 -5.00 17.03
C LEU A 18 -2.48 -5.80 16.21
N GLU A 19 -2.87 -6.96 15.68
CA GLU A 19 -2.04 -7.78 14.78
C GLU A 19 -1.63 -7.00 13.53
N LEU A 20 -2.59 -6.33 12.86
CA LEU A 20 -2.31 -5.51 11.68
C LEU A 20 -1.35 -4.35 11.98
N TYR A 21 -1.39 -3.77 13.19
CA TYR A 21 -0.47 -2.73 13.62
C TYR A 21 0.93 -3.27 13.93
N GLU A 22 1.04 -4.46 14.52
CA GLU A 22 2.33 -5.13 14.71
C GLU A 22 3.00 -5.41 13.36
N ASP A 23 2.23 -5.92 12.40
CA ASP A 23 2.69 -6.11 11.02
C ASP A 23 3.10 -4.77 10.37
N THR A 24 2.31 -3.72 10.57
CA THR A 24 2.61 -2.37 10.07
C THR A 24 3.96 -1.88 10.60
N ILE A 25 4.26 -2.11 11.88
CA ILE A 25 5.54 -1.73 12.49
C ILE A 25 6.70 -2.53 11.87
N ASP A 26 6.55 -3.85 11.70
CA ASP A 26 7.58 -4.68 11.06
C ASP A 26 7.85 -4.24 9.61
N GLN A 27 6.79 -3.99 8.84
CA GLN A 27 6.88 -3.51 7.46
C GLN A 27 7.54 -2.13 7.37
N LEU A 28 7.21 -1.20 8.28
CA LEU A 28 7.86 0.11 8.34
C LEU A 28 9.36 -0.02 8.64
N ASN A 29 9.74 -0.87 9.58
CA ASN A 29 11.15 -1.15 9.90
C ASN A 29 11.89 -1.73 8.68
N ARG A 30 11.28 -2.69 7.98
CA ARG A 30 11.83 -3.27 6.75
C ARG A 30 11.96 -2.23 5.64
N SER A 31 10.98 -1.35 5.48
CA SER A 31 11.01 -0.30 4.45
C SER A 31 12.17 0.70 4.62
N SER A 32 12.62 0.89 5.86
CA SER A 32 13.74 1.79 6.22
C SER A 32 15.09 1.06 6.33
N GLY A 33 15.13 -0.23 6.03
CA GLY A 33 16.35 -1.03 6.10
C GLY A 33 17.41 -0.58 5.09
N ARG A 34 18.67 -0.50 5.51
CA ARG A 34 19.79 -0.04 4.65
C ARG A 34 20.00 -0.89 3.40
N THR A 35 19.60 -2.15 3.44
CA THR A 35 19.74 -3.13 2.36
C THR A 35 18.45 -3.34 1.57
N THR A 36 17.38 -2.63 1.92
CA THR A 36 16.06 -2.81 1.30
C THR A 36 16.02 -2.11 -0.06
N GLY A 37 15.65 -2.85 -1.11
CA GLY A 37 15.48 -2.27 -2.44
C GLY A 37 14.32 -1.29 -2.50
N ALA A 38 14.36 -0.32 -3.42
CA ALA A 38 13.29 0.67 -3.56
C ALA A 38 11.93 0.02 -3.85
N VAL A 39 11.90 -1.07 -4.61
CA VAL A 39 10.66 -1.84 -4.89
C VAL A 39 10.15 -2.51 -3.62
N ASP A 40 11.01 -3.14 -2.83
CA ASP A 40 10.61 -3.79 -1.57
C ASP A 40 10.11 -2.76 -0.56
N ALA A 41 10.80 -1.63 -0.43
CA ALA A 41 10.37 -0.54 0.43
C ALA A 41 9.01 0.03 0.01
N GLN A 42 8.77 0.19 -1.30
CA GLN A 42 7.47 0.56 -1.85
C GLN A 42 6.39 -0.47 -1.47
N THR A 43 6.68 -1.76 -1.60
CA THR A 43 5.77 -2.86 -1.23
C THR A 43 5.42 -2.82 0.25
N TRP A 44 6.42 -2.69 1.13
CA TRP A 44 6.20 -2.63 2.58
C TRP A 44 5.40 -1.40 3.01
N LEU A 45 5.67 -0.23 2.41
CA LEU A 45 4.89 0.98 2.68
C LEU A 45 3.44 0.86 2.17
N SER A 46 3.22 0.22 1.02
CA SER A 46 1.88 -0.07 0.52
C SER A 46 1.12 -1.06 1.42
N ALA A 47 1.80 -2.10 1.91
CA ALA A 47 1.21 -3.06 2.84
C ALA A 47 0.82 -2.39 4.17
N ALA A 48 1.67 -1.50 4.70
CA ALA A 48 1.40 -0.75 5.92
C ALA A 48 0.12 0.11 5.81
N ILE A 49 -0.12 0.73 4.65
CA ILE A 49 -1.35 1.48 4.37
C ILE A 49 -2.55 0.54 4.27
N ALA A 50 -2.41 -0.61 3.61
CA ALA A 50 -3.48 -1.59 3.51
C ALA A 50 -3.88 -2.12 4.90
N ASN A 51 -2.93 -2.44 5.76
CA ASN A 51 -3.17 -2.89 7.13
C ASN A 51 -3.94 -1.85 7.96
N GLU A 52 -3.52 -0.58 7.88
CA GLU A 52 -4.20 0.53 8.53
C GLU A 52 -5.66 0.68 8.05
N GLN A 53 -5.89 0.57 6.74
CA GLN A 53 -7.23 0.64 6.18
C GLN A 53 -8.08 -0.59 6.53
N THR A 54 -7.51 -1.80 6.51
CA THR A 54 -8.19 -3.05 6.89
C THR A 54 -8.64 -3.00 8.35
N CYS A 55 -7.79 -2.51 9.24
CA CYS A 55 -8.16 -2.29 10.64
C CYS A 55 -9.40 -1.38 10.77
N LYS A 56 -9.39 -0.23 10.08
CA LYS A 56 -10.55 0.69 10.08
C LYS A 56 -11.80 0.05 9.50
N ASN A 57 -11.66 -0.69 8.40
CA ASN A 57 -12.77 -1.38 7.74
C ASN A 57 -13.42 -2.43 8.67
N GLY A 58 -12.63 -3.18 9.44
CA GLY A 58 -13.15 -4.15 10.40
C GLY A 58 -14.16 -3.54 11.38
N PHE A 59 -13.89 -2.35 11.91
CA PHE A 59 -14.83 -1.64 12.76
C PHE A 59 -16.00 -0.99 12.00
N LEU A 60 -15.76 -0.50 10.78
CA LEU A 60 -16.81 0.09 9.93
C LEU A 60 -17.86 -0.94 9.52
N ASP A 61 -17.43 -2.10 9.05
CA ASP A 61 -18.29 -3.18 8.54
C ASP A 61 -19.17 -3.77 9.65
N LEU A 62 -18.63 -3.82 10.87
CA LEU A 62 -19.35 -4.24 12.07
C LEU A 62 -20.22 -3.13 12.70
N LYS A 63 -20.21 -1.92 12.13
CA LYS A 63 -20.92 -0.72 12.65
C LYS A 63 -20.49 -0.32 14.07
N LEU A 64 -19.22 -0.57 14.41
CA LEU A 64 -18.61 -0.33 15.72
C LEU A 64 -17.81 0.99 15.78
N LEU A 65 -18.24 2.00 15.02
CA LEU A 65 -17.55 3.30 14.90
C LEU A 65 -17.32 4.04 16.22
N SER A 66 -18.21 3.86 17.20
CA SER A 66 -18.05 4.44 18.54
C SER A 66 -16.88 3.82 19.30
N GLN A 67 -16.65 2.50 19.14
CA GLN A 67 -15.54 1.77 19.75
C GLN A 67 -14.22 2.07 19.03
N LEU A 68 -14.24 2.31 17.72
CA LEU A 68 -13.07 2.78 16.97
C LEU A 68 -12.56 4.15 17.48
N LYS A 69 -13.44 5.05 17.91
CA LYS A 69 -13.01 6.33 18.53
C LYS A 69 -12.30 6.12 19.87
N SER A 70 -12.62 5.03 20.57
CA SER A 70 -11.91 4.64 21.80
C SER A 70 -10.52 4.10 21.51
N PHE A 71 -10.24 3.65 20.27
CA PHE A 71 -8.91 3.31 19.73
C PHE A 71 -8.03 4.56 19.60
N ASN A 72 -7.74 5.18 20.75
CA ASN A 72 -6.88 6.35 20.90
C ASN A 72 -5.38 5.98 20.82
N LEU A 73 -5.07 4.72 20.47
CA LEU A 73 -3.70 4.25 20.25
C LEU A 73 -3.33 4.61 18.81
N MET A 74 -2.46 5.60 18.63
CA MET A 74 -1.80 5.96 17.36
C MET A 74 -2.67 6.60 16.27
N LEU A 75 -4.00 6.44 16.33
CA LEU A 75 -4.98 6.74 15.27
C LEU A 75 -5.74 8.06 15.40
N SER A 76 -5.57 8.80 16.50
CA SER A 76 -6.42 9.94 16.85
C SER A 76 -6.23 11.18 15.99
N GLY A 77 -5.26 11.16 15.08
CA GLY A 77 -5.12 12.18 14.05
C GLY A 77 -5.08 11.54 12.68
N ASP A 78 -5.59 12.25 11.67
CA ASP A 78 -5.35 11.97 10.26
C ASP A 78 -3.85 11.91 9.88
N ASP A 79 -2.95 12.06 10.86
CA ASP A 79 -1.52 12.21 10.70
C ASP A 79 -0.81 10.89 10.44
N PHE A 80 -1.17 9.79 11.12
CA PHE A 80 -0.54 8.49 10.83
C PHE A 80 -0.76 8.04 9.37
N PRO A 81 -2.00 8.05 8.84
CA PRO A 81 -2.23 7.75 7.42
C PRO A 81 -1.55 8.75 6.49
N LYS A 82 -1.47 10.03 6.86
CA LYS A 82 -0.70 11.03 6.09
C LYS A 82 0.79 10.71 6.06
N PHE A 83 1.38 10.29 7.18
CA PHE A 83 2.80 9.92 7.21
C PHE A 83 3.08 8.69 6.35
N LEU A 84 2.24 7.66 6.40
CA LEU A 84 2.37 6.50 5.52
C LEU A 84 2.31 6.91 4.04
N ARG A 85 1.34 7.74 3.66
CA ARG A 85 1.20 8.27 2.29
C ARG A 85 2.39 9.13 1.88
N ASN A 86 2.90 9.98 2.77
CA ASN A 86 4.07 10.81 2.51
C ASN A 86 5.32 9.95 2.27
N SER A 87 5.57 8.96 3.13
CA SER A 87 6.68 8.01 2.98
C SER A 87 6.60 7.25 1.66
N LEU A 88 5.40 6.78 1.28
CA LEU A 88 5.15 6.12 0.00
C LEU A 88 5.45 7.04 -1.19
N ALA A 89 5.00 8.30 -1.13
CA ALA A 89 5.22 9.29 -2.18
C ALA A 89 6.71 9.62 -2.35
N ILE A 90 7.44 9.77 -1.24
CA ILE A 90 8.89 10.01 -1.24
C ILE A 90 9.63 8.81 -1.83
N ASN A 91 9.32 7.59 -1.38
CA ASN A 91 9.96 6.38 -1.88
C ASN A 91 9.76 6.24 -3.41
N LYS A 92 8.53 6.44 -3.89
CA LYS A 92 8.21 6.44 -5.32
C LYS A 92 9.01 7.50 -6.09
N ALA A 93 9.13 8.71 -5.55
CA ALA A 93 9.88 9.80 -6.18
C ALA A 93 11.39 9.52 -6.23
N MET A 94 11.95 8.88 -5.20
CA MET A 94 13.35 8.45 -5.17
C MET A 94 13.61 7.34 -6.20
N ASN A 95 12.73 6.34 -6.30
CA ASN A 95 12.82 5.27 -7.29
C ASN A 95 12.72 5.81 -8.74
N VAL A 96 11.90 6.82 -9.01
CA VAL A 96 11.83 7.45 -10.34
C VAL A 96 13.17 8.08 -10.77
N ARG A 97 14.00 8.55 -9.82
CA ARG A 97 15.35 9.06 -10.13
C ARG A 97 16.31 7.93 -10.54
N GLU A 98 16.18 6.74 -9.95
CA GLU A 98 16.92 5.55 -10.38
C GLU A 98 16.43 5.02 -11.74
N ARG A 99 15.13 5.14 -12.02
CA ARG A 99 14.51 4.73 -13.29
C ARG A 99 14.81 5.61 -14.50
N ARG A 100 15.57 6.71 -14.33
CA ARG A 100 16.09 7.48 -15.48
C ARG A 100 17.16 6.72 -16.28
N LEU A 101 17.54 5.52 -15.81
CA LEU A 101 18.39 4.54 -16.51
C LEU A 101 17.59 3.44 -17.24
N LEU A 102 16.25 3.54 -17.38
CA LEU A 102 15.42 2.58 -18.13
C LEU A 102 15.61 2.60 -19.66
N SER A 103 16.66 3.25 -20.17
CA SER A 103 17.18 2.94 -21.50
C SER A 103 17.98 1.63 -21.53
N ASP A 104 18.16 0.96 -20.38
CA ASP A 104 18.87 -0.31 -20.27
C ASP A 104 17.93 -1.49 -20.53
N TRP A 105 18.26 -2.31 -21.53
CA TRP A 105 17.48 -3.44 -22.07
C TRP A 105 17.23 -4.59 -21.07
N ARG A 106 17.71 -4.45 -19.83
CA ARG A 106 17.77 -5.48 -18.78
C ARG A 106 16.53 -5.58 -17.87
N TYR A 107 15.53 -4.72 -18.04
CA TYR A 107 14.36 -4.66 -17.15
C TYR A 107 13.10 -5.36 -17.65
N PHE A 108 13.17 -5.97 -18.83
CA PHE A 108 12.05 -6.75 -19.33
C PHE A 108 12.11 -8.18 -18.80
N PRO A 109 10.98 -8.75 -18.37
CA PRO A 109 10.92 -10.16 -17.98
C PRO A 109 11.46 -11.08 -19.08
N ASP A 110 12.04 -12.22 -18.69
CA ASP A 110 12.68 -13.16 -19.63
C ASP A 110 11.72 -13.74 -20.67
N TRP A 111 10.42 -13.77 -20.37
CA TRP A 111 9.37 -14.21 -21.29
C TRP A 111 9.02 -13.19 -22.39
N VAL A 112 9.53 -11.95 -22.30
CA VAL A 112 9.35 -10.93 -23.34
C VAL A 112 10.49 -11.06 -24.36
N SER A 113 10.15 -11.25 -25.63
CA SER A 113 11.15 -11.43 -26.68
C SER A 113 11.94 -10.14 -26.96
N ALA A 114 13.18 -10.25 -27.44
CA ALA A 114 13.98 -9.07 -27.80
C ALA A 114 13.31 -8.17 -28.86
N GLY A 115 12.52 -8.76 -29.77
CA GLY A 115 11.74 -8.01 -30.76
C GLY A 115 10.64 -7.18 -30.09
N ASP A 116 9.88 -7.79 -29.18
CA ASP A 116 8.79 -7.10 -28.47
C ASP A 116 9.33 -6.01 -27.56
N ARG A 117 10.48 -6.23 -26.92
CA ARG A 117 11.19 -5.20 -26.15
C ARG A 117 11.47 -3.96 -26.98
N LYS A 118 11.95 -4.14 -28.21
CA LYS A 118 12.27 -3.04 -29.12
C LYS A 118 11.02 -2.25 -29.51
N LEU A 119 9.93 -2.96 -29.87
CA LEU A 119 8.66 -2.32 -30.22
C LEU A 119 8.05 -1.54 -29.05
N LEU A 120 8.11 -2.10 -27.83
CA LEU A 120 7.61 -1.46 -26.61
C LEU A 120 8.43 -0.22 -26.21
N VAL A 121 9.74 -0.22 -26.46
CA VAL A 121 10.61 0.95 -26.22
C VAL A 121 10.39 2.03 -27.27
N GLU A 122 10.26 1.65 -28.55
CA GLU A 122 9.99 2.60 -29.65
C GLU A 122 8.62 3.29 -29.49
N THR A 123 7.62 2.58 -28.95
CA THR A 123 6.30 3.16 -28.67
C THR A 123 6.27 4.15 -27.50
N LEU A 124 7.21 4.09 -26.55
CA LEU A 124 7.30 5.07 -25.45
C LEU A 124 7.79 6.46 -25.90
N GLY A 125 8.36 6.57 -27.12
CA GLY A 125 8.75 7.84 -27.74
C GLY A 125 7.66 8.51 -28.57
N GLY A 126 6.52 7.83 -28.81
CA GLY A 126 5.36 8.34 -29.53
C GLY A 126 4.11 8.36 -28.65
N SER A 127 3.19 9.28 -28.91
CA SER A 127 1.90 9.33 -28.20
C SER A 127 1.08 8.07 -28.49
N VAL A 128 1.17 7.07 -27.61
CA VAL A 128 0.32 5.88 -27.66
C VAL A 128 -1.02 6.23 -27.04
N LYS A 129 -2.07 6.22 -27.86
CA LYS A 129 -3.44 6.28 -27.38
C LYS A 129 -3.81 4.89 -26.86
N ALA A 130 -3.79 4.70 -25.55
CA ALA A 130 -4.24 3.46 -24.94
C ALA A 130 -5.74 3.26 -25.23
N ASP A 131 -6.07 2.18 -25.93
CA ASP A 131 -7.44 1.72 -26.12
C ASP A 131 -7.62 0.45 -25.27
N ILE A 132 -7.75 0.64 -23.97
CA ILE A 132 -8.06 -0.44 -23.04
C ILE A 132 -9.30 -0.04 -22.25
N VAL A 133 -10.40 -0.73 -22.52
CA VAL A 133 -11.59 -0.69 -21.68
C VAL A 133 -11.41 -1.81 -20.66
N VAL A 134 -11.21 -1.43 -19.40
CA VAL A 134 -11.24 -2.38 -18.28
C VAL A 134 -12.70 -2.76 -18.06
N ALA A 135 -12.98 -4.07 -18.02
CA ALA A 135 -14.28 -4.55 -17.57
C ALA A 135 -14.49 -4.06 -16.13
N GLY A 136 -15.50 -3.18 -15.96
CA GLY A 136 -15.93 -2.74 -14.66
C GLY A 136 -16.64 -3.88 -13.97
N ASP A 137 -15.89 -4.70 -13.25
CA ASP A 137 -16.47 -5.68 -12.34
C ASP A 137 -17.08 -4.88 -11.17
N VAL A 138 -18.40 -4.84 -11.21
CA VAL A 138 -19.39 -4.28 -10.28
C VAL A 138 -18.96 -4.13 -8.81
N LEU A 139 -19.15 -2.92 -8.29
CA LEU A 139 -19.62 -2.70 -6.91
C LEU A 139 -20.84 -1.76 -6.97
N GLY A 140 -22.00 -2.38 -7.17
CA GLY A 140 -23.24 -1.80 -6.70
C GLY A 140 -23.36 -2.11 -5.22
N LEU A 141 -23.13 -1.09 -4.40
CA LEU A 141 -23.84 -0.71 -3.16
C LEU A 141 -23.05 0.39 -2.45
#